data_AF-A0A662RKQ8-F1
#
_entry.id   AF-A0A662RKQ8-F1
#
_cell.length_a   1.000
_cell.length_b   1.000
_cell.length_c   1.000
_cell.angle_alpha   90.00
_cell.angle_beta   90.00
_cell.angle_gamma   90.00
#
_symmetry.space_group_name_H-M   'P 1'
#
loop_
_entity.id
_entity.type
_entity.pdbx_description
1 polymer ?
#
loop_
_entity_poly.entity_id
_entity_poly.type
_entity_poly.pdbx_seq_one_letter_code
_entity_poly.pdbx_strand_id
1 'polypeptide(L)'
;MQKSQREEKCKELLENYGERPRVYRNTLIFLCPMDSERISFESFLKRKLAWQLVEADKNLSLTPEQNREVKEKIKKAENEVKEHLRNLYRIVFLPSKDNFTEVDLGVPTYGAETTIDREIYERLRSEGQILEKLAPLSLREKYLKDRDYVETKNILESFFKTPGEFRIVSDEVLRNCIKEGVKQGLFGLGDIEDGKPMCRHFKAESSSELTEGEILIRADLCKIPEERYKPVEDVLTGKKEFKDKEEVKKEEYGKKYHTIHLKLGVPTGKLSDIVRVIPYIKSKFNKVDVKVEISAVNGGMSVFDYEDKIMEAIKQAEVKIEEEGLDE
;
A
#
# COMPACT_ATOMS: atom_id res chain seq x y z
N MET A 1 -29.07 3.18 11.68
CA MET A 1 -28.49 1.89 12.09
C MET A 1 -27.30 2.25 12.93
N GLN A 2 -27.12 1.72 14.14
CA GLN A 2 -25.92 2.06 14.92
C GLN A 2 -24.69 1.39 14.27
N LYS A 3 -23.48 1.95 14.41
CA LYS A 3 -22.23 1.41 13.84
C LYS A 3 -22.09 -0.10 14.03
N SER A 4 -22.39 -0.59 15.23
CA SER A 4 -22.37 -2.01 15.59
C SER A 4 -23.26 -2.91 14.71
N GLN A 5 -24.47 -2.46 14.34
CA GLN A 5 -25.37 -3.24 13.46
C GLN A 5 -24.86 -3.31 12.00
N ARG A 6 -24.12 -2.30 11.53
CA ARG A 6 -23.51 -2.33 10.18
C ARG A 6 -22.40 -3.35 10.11
N GLU A 7 -21.52 -3.35 11.09
CA GLU A 7 -20.42 -4.29 11.19
C GLU A 7 -20.94 -5.72 11.31
N GLU A 8 -21.98 -5.96 12.11
CA GLU A 8 -22.61 -7.27 12.25
C GLU A 8 -23.16 -7.78 10.92
N LYS A 9 -23.88 -6.95 10.17
CA LYS A 9 -24.40 -7.32 8.85
C LYS A 9 -23.29 -7.56 7.83
N CYS A 10 -22.24 -6.74 7.83
CA CYS A 10 -21.09 -6.97 6.94
C CYS A 10 -20.37 -8.26 7.31
N LYS A 11 -20.27 -8.58 8.61
CA LYS A 11 -19.68 -9.82 9.11
C LYS A 11 -20.48 -11.04 8.67
N GLU A 12 -21.81 -10.99 8.77
CA GLU A 12 -22.69 -12.05 8.26
C GLU A 12 -22.45 -12.33 6.76
N LEU A 13 -22.39 -11.27 5.94
CA LEU A 13 -22.13 -11.36 4.50
C LEU A 13 -20.70 -11.81 4.17
N LEU A 14 -19.76 -11.47 5.03
CA LEU A 14 -18.36 -11.88 4.94
C LEU A 14 -18.21 -13.37 5.26
N GLU A 15 -18.93 -13.87 6.25
CA GLU A 15 -18.85 -15.26 6.71
C GLU A 15 -19.68 -16.21 5.85
N ASN A 16 -20.74 -15.74 5.20
CA ASN A 16 -21.70 -16.59 4.49
C ASN A 16 -21.96 -16.18 3.03
N TYR A 17 -22.28 -17.17 2.20
CA TYR A 17 -22.84 -17.02 0.86
C TYR A 17 -24.10 -17.87 0.77
N GLY A 18 -25.26 -17.23 0.95
CA GLY A 18 -26.50 -17.95 1.23
C GLY A 18 -26.36 -18.72 2.54
N GLU A 19 -26.66 -20.02 2.51
CA GLU A 19 -26.57 -20.91 3.69
C GLU A 19 -25.18 -21.54 3.89
N ARG A 20 -24.21 -21.25 3.00
CA ARG A 20 -22.88 -21.88 3.04
C ARG A 20 -21.82 -20.92 3.57
N PRO A 21 -20.79 -21.42 4.29
CA PRO A 21 -19.64 -20.61 4.64
C PRO A 21 -18.91 -20.08 3.40
N ARG A 22 -18.54 -18.80 3.43
CA ARG A 22 -17.80 -18.15 2.36
C ARG A 22 -16.31 -18.45 2.46
N VAL A 23 -15.74 -18.91 1.35
CA VAL A 23 -14.30 -19.22 1.25
C VAL A 23 -13.47 -17.97 0.93
N TYR A 24 -13.85 -17.22 -0.12
CA TYR A 24 -13.12 -16.04 -0.58
C TYR A 24 -13.59 -14.79 0.15
N ARG A 25 -13.10 -14.63 1.38
CA ARG A 25 -13.51 -13.56 2.28
C ARG A 25 -12.73 -12.27 2.06
N ASN A 26 -11.48 -12.36 1.61
CA ASN A 26 -10.62 -11.18 1.47
C ASN A 26 -10.98 -10.32 0.24
N THR A 27 -11.87 -10.78 -0.63
CA THR A 27 -12.24 -10.09 -1.89
C THR A 27 -13.45 -9.15 -1.75
N LEU A 28 -14.16 -9.19 -0.63
CA LEU A 28 -15.33 -8.35 -0.40
C LEU A 28 -14.93 -6.93 0.03
N ILE A 29 -15.62 -5.96 -0.54
CA ILE A 29 -15.50 -4.53 -0.21
C ILE A 29 -16.93 -4.03 0.01
N PHE A 30 -17.21 -3.48 1.19
CA PHE A 30 -18.56 -3.03 1.53
C PHE A 30 -18.62 -1.51 1.52
N LEU A 31 -19.53 -0.95 0.71
CA LEU A 31 -19.86 0.47 0.78
C LEU A 31 -21.06 0.67 1.72
N CYS A 32 -20.83 1.38 2.80
CA CYS A 32 -21.78 1.59 3.89
C CYS A 32 -22.21 3.06 3.98
N PRO A 33 -23.46 3.31 4.43
CA PRO A 33 -23.90 4.66 4.74
C PRO A 33 -23.14 5.20 5.96
N MET A 34 -22.93 6.52 6.06
CA MET A 34 -22.51 7.23 7.25
C MET A 34 -23.74 7.65 8.06
N ASP A 35 -23.78 7.31 9.35
CA ASP A 35 -25.00 7.52 10.14
C ASP A 35 -25.34 8.99 10.36
N SER A 36 -24.34 9.86 10.46
CA SER A 36 -24.55 11.32 10.62
C SER A 36 -25.23 11.95 9.41
N GLU A 37 -25.04 11.40 8.21
CA GLU A 37 -25.63 11.92 6.96
C GLU A 37 -27.07 11.43 6.74
N ARG A 38 -27.51 10.42 7.50
CA ARG A 38 -28.83 9.80 7.30
C ARG A 38 -29.97 10.77 7.49
N ILE A 39 -29.95 11.59 8.55
CA ILE A 39 -31.04 12.53 8.85
C ILE A 39 -31.15 13.58 7.74
N SER A 40 -30.01 14.11 7.29
CA SER A 40 -29.93 15.06 6.19
C SER A 40 -30.50 14.47 4.90
N PHE A 41 -30.06 13.26 4.54
CA PHE A 41 -30.51 12.53 3.36
C PHE A 41 -32.02 12.25 3.38
N GLU A 42 -32.55 11.75 4.51
CA GLU A 42 -33.97 11.45 4.65
C GLU A 42 -34.84 12.71 4.60
N SER A 43 -34.40 13.81 5.21
CA SER A 43 -35.07 15.12 5.14
C SER A 43 -35.14 15.64 3.70
N PHE A 44 -34.02 15.56 2.98
CA PHE A 44 -33.93 15.92 1.57
C PHE A 44 -34.90 15.09 0.70
N LEU A 45 -34.91 13.76 0.86
CA LEU A 45 -35.82 12.89 0.10
C LEU A 45 -37.29 13.16 0.42
N LYS A 46 -37.65 13.33 1.69
CA LYS A 46 -39.01 13.68 2.10
C LYS A 46 -39.47 14.98 1.45
N ARG A 47 -38.61 15.99 1.41
CA ARG A 47 -38.90 17.27 0.74
C ARG A 47 -39.08 17.11 -0.76
N LYS A 48 -38.24 16.31 -1.43
CA LYS A 48 -38.41 15.99 -2.86
C LYS A 48 -39.77 15.33 -3.12
N LEU A 49 -40.12 14.31 -2.32
CA LEU A 49 -41.40 13.62 -2.43
C LEU A 49 -42.59 14.56 -2.17
N ALA A 50 -42.47 15.45 -1.19
CA ALA A 50 -43.50 16.46 -0.92
C ALA A 50 -43.74 17.36 -2.14
N TRP A 51 -42.68 17.83 -2.81
CA TRP A 51 -42.84 18.60 -4.04
C TRP A 51 -43.50 17.80 -5.17
N GLN A 52 -43.13 16.52 -5.33
CA GLN A 52 -43.75 15.64 -6.32
C GLN A 52 -45.23 15.40 -6.03
N LEU A 53 -45.61 15.29 -4.75
CA LEU A 53 -47.01 15.19 -4.34
C LEU A 53 -47.79 16.48 -4.65
N VAL A 54 -47.18 17.65 -4.39
CA VAL A 54 -47.78 18.95 -4.74
C VAL A 54 -47.96 19.08 -6.26
N GLU A 55 -46.99 18.65 -7.07
CA GLU A 55 -47.13 18.66 -8.54
C GLU A 55 -48.24 17.72 -9.04
N ALA A 56 -48.41 16.58 -8.39
CA ALA A 56 -49.39 15.58 -8.78
C ALA A 56 -50.83 15.89 -8.32
N ASP A 57 -51.01 16.72 -7.29
CA ASP A 57 -52.32 17.03 -6.72
C ASP A 57 -53.08 18.08 -7.53
N LYS A 58 -54.09 17.62 -8.26
CA LYS A 58 -54.97 18.46 -9.10
C LYS A 58 -55.97 19.31 -8.30
N ASN A 59 -56.13 19.05 -7.00
CA ASN A 59 -57.03 19.83 -6.14
C ASN A 59 -56.36 21.10 -5.60
N LEU A 60 -55.04 21.22 -5.73
CA LEU A 60 -54.30 22.42 -5.35
C LEU A 60 -54.47 23.49 -6.44
N SER A 61 -55.03 24.63 -6.07
CA SER A 61 -55.15 25.79 -6.96
C SER A 61 -53.85 26.60 -6.97
N LEU A 62 -52.83 26.09 -7.67
CA LEU A 62 -51.53 26.74 -7.81
C LEU A 62 -51.54 27.78 -8.94
N THR A 63 -50.93 28.94 -8.74
CA THR A 63 -50.72 29.93 -9.81
C THR A 63 -49.69 29.42 -10.83
N PRO A 64 -49.63 30.01 -12.05
CA PRO A 64 -48.58 29.66 -13.02
C PRO A 64 -47.15 29.79 -12.47
N GLU A 65 -46.89 30.81 -11.65
CA GLU A 65 -45.61 31.05 -10.99
C GLU A 65 -45.30 29.95 -9.97
N GLN A 66 -46.27 29.56 -9.14
CA GLN A 66 -46.11 28.48 -8.17
C GLN A 66 -45.87 27.13 -8.85
N ASN A 67 -46.59 26.84 -9.93
CA ASN A 67 -46.34 25.64 -10.75
C ASN A 67 -44.91 25.60 -11.32
N ARG A 68 -44.41 26.75 -11.76
CA ARG A 68 -43.03 26.88 -12.23
C ARG A 68 -42.04 26.64 -11.11
N GLU A 69 -42.26 27.23 -9.93
CA GLU A 69 -41.41 27.01 -8.76
C GLU A 69 -41.34 25.53 -8.37
N VAL A 70 -42.49 24.85 -8.28
CA VAL A 70 -42.56 23.42 -7.95
C VAL A 70 -41.69 22.59 -8.91
N LYS A 71 -41.83 22.82 -10.22
CA LYS A 71 -41.03 22.14 -11.26
C LYS A 71 -39.54 22.43 -11.11
N GLU A 72 -39.16 23.68 -10.82
CA GLU A 72 -37.76 24.05 -10.59
C GLU A 72 -37.19 23.37 -9.34
N LYS A 73 -37.96 23.29 -8.24
CA LYS A 73 -37.56 22.57 -7.01
C LYS A 73 -37.40 21.08 -7.25
N ILE A 74 -38.31 20.45 -7.99
CA ILE A 74 -38.22 19.01 -8.34
C ILE A 74 -36.97 18.76 -9.17
N LYS A 75 -36.78 19.52 -10.26
CA LYS A 75 -35.61 19.37 -11.14
C LYS A 75 -34.29 19.60 -10.38
N LYS A 76 -34.24 20.60 -9.49
CA LYS A 76 -33.08 20.85 -8.64
C LYS A 76 -32.82 19.65 -7.72
N ALA A 77 -33.84 19.15 -7.03
CA ALA A 77 -33.70 17.99 -6.16
C ALA A 77 -33.28 16.73 -6.94
N GLU A 78 -33.76 16.53 -8.17
CA GLU A 78 -33.34 15.42 -9.04
C GLU A 78 -31.84 15.44 -9.34
N ASN A 79 -31.28 16.63 -9.60
CA ASN A 79 -29.85 16.80 -9.85
C ASN A 79 -29.02 16.57 -8.57
N GLU A 80 -29.55 16.94 -7.40
CA GLU A 80 -28.85 16.84 -6.11
C GLU A 80 -28.92 15.43 -5.48
N VAL A 81 -29.85 14.55 -5.92
CA VAL A 81 -30.01 13.20 -5.33
C VAL A 81 -28.69 12.43 -5.33
N LYS A 82 -27.94 12.48 -6.43
CA LYS A 82 -26.68 11.74 -6.57
C LYS A 82 -25.65 12.18 -5.54
N GLU A 83 -25.53 13.49 -5.32
CA GLU A 83 -24.62 14.07 -4.33
C GLU A 83 -25.02 13.66 -2.91
N HIS A 84 -26.30 13.81 -2.56
CA HIS A 84 -26.82 13.40 -1.26
C HIS A 84 -26.64 11.90 -1.00
N LEU A 85 -26.86 11.05 -2.02
CA LEU A 85 -26.66 9.61 -1.92
C LEU A 85 -25.18 9.26 -1.73
N ARG A 86 -24.28 9.94 -2.45
CA ARG A 86 -22.82 9.75 -2.32
C ARG A 86 -22.32 10.21 -0.95
N ASN A 87 -22.81 11.32 -0.42
CA ASN A 87 -22.47 11.79 0.92
C ASN A 87 -22.93 10.79 1.99
N LEU A 88 -24.12 10.20 1.80
CA LEU A 88 -24.59 9.13 2.65
C LEU A 88 -23.66 7.90 2.53
N TYR A 89 -23.46 7.34 1.34
CA TYR A 89 -22.62 6.16 1.12
C TYR A 89 -21.15 6.54 0.90
N ARG A 90 -20.41 6.66 2.00
CA ARG A 90 -19.00 7.11 2.01
C ARG A 90 -18.05 6.24 2.84
N ILE A 91 -18.57 5.32 3.64
CA ILE A 91 -17.76 4.50 4.54
C ILE A 91 -17.48 3.17 3.86
N VAL A 92 -16.22 2.85 3.62
CA VAL A 92 -15.80 1.56 3.04
C VAL A 92 -15.29 0.65 4.16
N PHE A 93 -15.82 -0.55 4.24
CA PHE A 93 -15.28 -1.60 5.11
C PHE A 93 -14.51 -2.64 4.31
N LEU A 94 -13.28 -2.90 4.77
CA LEU A 94 -12.39 -3.92 4.24
C LEU A 94 -12.14 -5.01 5.27
N PRO A 95 -12.29 -6.30 4.91
CA PRO A 95 -11.94 -7.39 5.81
C PRO A 95 -10.51 -7.28 6.34
N SER A 96 -10.32 -7.35 7.64
CA SER A 96 -9.01 -7.28 8.30
C SER A 96 -8.86 -8.43 9.29
N LYS A 97 -7.69 -8.55 9.93
CA LYS A 97 -7.46 -9.59 10.95
C LYS A 97 -8.40 -9.44 12.15
N ASP A 98 -8.67 -8.21 12.55
CA ASP A 98 -9.42 -7.85 13.75
C ASP A 98 -10.87 -7.41 13.44
N ASN A 99 -11.46 -7.92 12.34
CA ASN A 99 -12.79 -7.62 11.78
C ASN A 99 -12.74 -6.79 10.49
N PHE A 100 -12.89 -5.46 10.58
CA PHE A 100 -12.89 -4.57 9.42
C PHE A 100 -11.94 -3.38 9.62
N THR A 101 -11.25 -3.00 8.55
CA THR A 101 -10.64 -1.68 8.42
C THR A 101 -11.67 -0.73 7.80
N GLU A 102 -11.88 0.41 8.45
CA GLU A 102 -12.78 1.47 7.98
C GLU A 102 -12.00 2.52 7.19
N VAL A 103 -12.46 2.83 5.98
CA VAL A 103 -11.93 3.90 5.12
C VAL A 103 -13.05 4.88 4.83
N ASP A 104 -12.88 6.13 5.25
CA ASP A 104 -13.80 7.21 4.92
C ASP A 104 -13.36 7.87 3.60
N LEU A 105 -14.22 7.78 2.58
CA LEU A 105 -13.96 8.39 1.27
C LEU A 105 -13.97 9.92 1.32
N GLY A 106 -14.51 10.51 2.40
CA GLY A 106 -14.65 11.95 2.54
C GLY A 106 -15.76 12.53 1.66
N VAL A 107 -15.74 13.86 1.54
CA VAL A 107 -16.67 14.63 0.70
C VAL A 107 -16.16 14.63 -0.74
N PRO A 108 -17.01 14.34 -1.74
CA PRO A 108 -16.60 14.37 -3.14
C PRO A 108 -16.10 15.76 -3.54
N THR A 109 -14.97 15.80 -4.24
CA THR A 109 -14.47 17.05 -4.83
C THR A 109 -15.37 17.46 -6.00
N TYR A 110 -15.89 18.69 -5.96
CA TYR A 110 -16.74 19.25 -7.00
C TYR A 110 -16.13 19.09 -8.41
N GLY A 111 -16.93 18.63 -9.37
CA GLY A 111 -16.56 18.57 -10.79
C GLY A 111 -15.92 17.27 -11.27
N ALA A 112 -15.66 16.30 -10.41
CA ALA A 112 -15.19 14.98 -10.84
C ALA A 112 -16.38 14.09 -11.25
N GLU A 113 -16.57 13.86 -12.55
CA GLU A 113 -17.46 12.81 -13.08
C GLU A 113 -16.85 11.42 -12.88
N THR A 114 -16.57 11.05 -11.63
CA THR A 114 -16.02 9.74 -11.29
C THR A 114 -17.13 8.87 -10.70
N THR A 115 -17.25 7.64 -11.19
CA THR A 115 -18.18 6.67 -10.62
C THR A 115 -17.67 6.20 -9.25
N ILE A 116 -18.60 5.83 -8.36
CA ILE A 116 -18.26 5.46 -6.97
C ILE A 116 -17.30 4.27 -6.88
N ASP A 117 -17.42 3.30 -7.78
CA ASP A 117 -16.54 2.14 -7.89
C ASP A 117 -15.10 2.56 -8.24
N ARG A 118 -14.93 3.49 -9.17
CA ARG A 118 -13.61 4.03 -9.54
C ARG A 118 -13.01 4.85 -8.40
N GLU A 119 -13.81 5.66 -7.74
CA GLU A 119 -13.36 6.43 -6.58
C GLU A 119 -12.87 5.51 -5.44
N ILE A 120 -13.65 4.47 -5.12
CA ILE A 120 -13.26 3.46 -4.13
C ILE A 120 -11.96 2.79 -4.56
N TYR A 121 -11.87 2.34 -5.81
CA TYR A 121 -10.67 1.66 -6.32
C TYR A 121 -9.42 2.53 -6.18
N GLU A 122 -9.44 3.77 -6.67
CA GLU A 122 -8.28 4.67 -6.60
C GLU A 122 -7.93 5.01 -5.15
N ARG A 123 -8.93 5.19 -4.28
CA ARG A 123 -8.70 5.41 -2.84
C ARG A 123 -7.98 4.22 -2.22
N LEU A 124 -8.50 3.01 -2.41
CA LEU A 124 -7.91 1.80 -1.84
C LEU A 124 -6.55 1.47 -2.43
N ARG A 125 -6.32 1.75 -3.72
CA ARG A 125 -5.04 1.61 -4.39
C ARG A 125 -4.00 2.57 -3.82
N SER A 126 -4.33 3.85 -3.70
CA SER A 126 -3.41 4.89 -3.18
C SER A 126 -3.02 4.66 -1.72
N GLU A 127 -3.91 4.08 -0.91
CA GLU A 127 -3.64 3.68 0.48
C GLU A 127 -2.95 2.31 0.61
N GLY A 128 -2.65 1.63 -0.50
CA GLY A 128 -2.02 0.31 -0.51
C GLY A 128 -2.90 -0.83 -0.01
N GLN A 129 -4.23 -0.62 0.07
CA GLN A 129 -5.21 -1.65 0.42
C GLN A 129 -5.50 -2.60 -0.74
N ILE A 130 -5.30 -2.14 -1.98
CA ILE A 130 -5.30 -2.93 -3.22
C ILE A 130 -3.97 -2.71 -3.94
N LEU A 131 -3.35 -3.78 -4.40
CA LEU A 131 -2.01 -3.79 -4.97
C LEU A 131 -2.04 -4.18 -6.45
N GLU A 132 -1.64 -3.25 -7.32
CA GLU A 132 -1.33 -3.53 -8.73
C GLU A 132 0.10 -4.03 -8.94
N LYS A 133 0.98 -3.76 -7.98
CA LYS A 133 2.34 -4.30 -7.93
C LYS A 133 2.63 -4.74 -6.51
N LEU A 134 3.25 -5.91 -6.37
CA LEU A 134 3.74 -6.43 -5.11
C LEU A 134 5.27 -6.41 -5.10
N ALA A 135 5.86 -5.93 -4.00
CA ALA A 135 7.30 -5.92 -3.83
C ALA A 135 7.80 -7.32 -3.43
N PRO A 136 8.81 -7.89 -4.11
CA PRO A 136 9.33 -9.23 -3.77
C PRO A 136 9.84 -9.35 -2.33
N LEU A 137 10.44 -8.29 -1.79
CA LEU A 137 10.87 -8.25 -0.39
C LEU A 137 9.70 -8.42 0.59
N SER A 138 8.55 -7.80 0.31
CA SER A 138 7.34 -7.94 1.14
C SER A 138 6.80 -9.37 1.10
N LEU A 139 6.85 -10.02 -0.07
CA LEU A 139 6.45 -11.42 -0.22
C LEU A 139 7.39 -12.35 0.56
N ARG A 140 8.71 -12.14 0.45
CA ARG A 140 9.72 -12.90 1.19
C ARG A 140 9.54 -12.77 2.70
N GLU A 141 9.44 -11.53 3.20
CA GLU A 141 9.30 -11.25 4.64
C GLU A 141 8.03 -11.89 5.21
N LYS A 142 6.95 -11.92 4.43
CA LYS A 142 5.67 -12.47 4.89
C LYS A 142 5.63 -13.99 4.90
N TYR A 143 6.16 -14.64 3.86
CA TYR A 143 5.94 -16.08 3.65
C TYR A 143 7.17 -16.96 3.86
N LEU A 144 8.39 -16.40 3.83
CA LEU A 144 9.66 -17.14 3.88
C LEU A 144 10.59 -16.74 5.03
N LYS A 145 10.22 -15.74 5.84
CA LYS A 145 11.05 -15.32 6.98
C LYS A 145 11.34 -16.47 7.94
N ASP A 146 10.29 -17.22 8.30
CA ASP A 146 10.34 -18.28 9.32
C ASP A 146 10.09 -19.68 8.70
N ARG A 147 10.21 -19.80 7.37
CA ARG A 147 9.93 -21.04 6.62
C ARG A 147 11.01 -21.28 5.58
N ASP A 148 11.33 -22.55 5.35
CA ASP A 148 12.29 -22.95 4.31
C ASP A 148 11.67 -22.82 2.91
N TYR A 149 10.40 -23.16 2.77
CA TYR A 149 9.63 -23.03 1.53
C TYR A 149 8.13 -22.86 1.79
N VAL A 150 7.40 -22.47 0.75
CA VAL A 150 5.94 -22.32 0.75
C VAL A 150 5.39 -22.55 -0.65
N GLU A 151 4.24 -23.21 -0.78
CA GLU A 151 3.59 -23.40 -2.08
C GLU A 151 3.01 -22.09 -2.63
N THR A 152 3.24 -21.86 -3.92
CA THR A 152 2.78 -20.64 -4.61
C THR A 152 1.26 -20.60 -4.72
N LYS A 153 0.61 -21.74 -4.95
CA LYS A 153 -0.86 -21.90 -4.89
C LYS A 153 -1.41 -21.47 -3.53
N ASN A 154 -0.78 -21.88 -2.43
CA ASN A 154 -1.23 -21.53 -1.08
C ASN A 154 -1.06 -20.03 -0.78
N ILE A 155 0.00 -19.40 -1.31
CA ILE A 155 0.16 -17.94 -1.26
C ILE A 155 -1.02 -17.27 -1.98
N LEU A 156 -1.27 -17.65 -3.23
CA LEU A 156 -2.34 -17.07 -4.04
C LEU A 156 -3.71 -17.22 -3.35
N GLU A 157 -4.02 -18.43 -2.89
CA GLU A 157 -5.28 -18.70 -2.19
C GLU A 157 -5.43 -17.85 -0.92
N SER A 158 -4.33 -17.64 -0.18
CA SER A 158 -4.37 -16.82 1.04
C SER A 158 -4.79 -15.37 0.74
N PHE A 159 -4.36 -14.80 -0.39
CA PHE A 159 -4.74 -13.44 -0.83
C PHE A 159 -6.25 -13.29 -1.03
N PHE A 160 -6.94 -14.38 -1.39
CA PHE A 160 -8.39 -14.36 -1.59
C PHE A 160 -9.19 -14.82 -0.36
N LYS A 161 -8.65 -15.75 0.43
CA LYS A 161 -9.38 -16.42 1.51
C LYS A 161 -9.22 -15.77 2.88
N THR A 162 -8.10 -15.10 3.14
CA THR A 162 -7.70 -14.67 4.49
C THR A 162 -7.88 -13.17 4.67
N PRO A 163 -8.83 -12.70 5.51
CA PRO A 163 -8.97 -11.28 5.84
C PRO A 163 -7.66 -10.65 6.33
N GLY A 164 -7.34 -9.46 5.83
CA GLY A 164 -6.10 -8.75 6.13
C GLY A 164 -4.86 -9.28 5.39
N GLU A 165 -5.03 -10.22 4.46
CA GLU A 165 -3.99 -10.53 3.48
C GLU A 165 -3.86 -9.49 2.39
N PHE A 166 -2.78 -9.56 1.61
CA PHE A 166 -2.62 -8.74 0.42
C PHE A 166 -3.82 -8.93 -0.52
N ARG A 167 -4.38 -7.83 -1.03
CA ARG A 167 -5.35 -7.84 -2.12
C ARG A 167 -4.66 -7.42 -3.39
N ILE A 168 -4.60 -8.31 -4.36
CA ILE A 168 -4.03 -8.04 -5.68
C ILE A 168 -5.13 -7.95 -6.72
N VAL A 169 -4.90 -7.16 -7.77
CA VAL A 169 -5.88 -6.97 -8.85
C VAL A 169 -5.98 -8.16 -9.80
N SER A 170 -4.94 -8.99 -9.86
CA SER A 170 -4.89 -10.21 -10.68
C SER A 170 -3.75 -11.12 -10.23
N ASP A 171 -3.84 -12.41 -10.57
CA ASP A 171 -2.78 -13.40 -10.33
C ASP A 171 -1.43 -13.00 -10.96
N GLU A 172 -1.46 -12.23 -12.05
CA GLU A 172 -0.26 -11.71 -12.71
C GLU A 172 0.60 -10.86 -11.79
N VAL A 173 -0.01 -10.15 -10.82
CA VAL A 173 0.73 -9.38 -9.82
C VAL A 173 1.65 -10.29 -9.01
N LEU A 174 1.16 -11.45 -8.59
CA LEU A 174 1.97 -12.44 -7.86
C LEU A 174 3.01 -13.09 -8.79
N ARG A 175 2.64 -13.48 -10.01
CA ARG A 175 3.57 -14.07 -10.99
C ARG A 175 4.74 -13.14 -11.28
N ASN A 176 4.46 -11.86 -11.53
CA ASN A 176 5.47 -10.84 -11.79
C ASN A 176 6.35 -10.58 -10.56
N CYS A 177 5.76 -10.55 -9.36
CA CYS A 177 6.50 -10.43 -8.10
C CYS A 177 7.45 -11.61 -7.88
N ILE A 178 6.99 -12.83 -8.14
CA ILE A 178 7.81 -14.05 -8.04
C ILE A 178 8.96 -13.98 -9.04
N LYS A 179 8.66 -13.68 -10.32
CA LYS A 179 9.66 -13.54 -11.38
C LYS A 179 10.73 -12.51 -11.01
N GLU A 180 10.32 -11.33 -10.55
CA GLU A 180 11.23 -10.26 -10.12
C GLU A 180 12.10 -10.70 -8.91
N GLY A 181 11.49 -11.34 -7.91
CA GLY A 181 12.16 -11.82 -6.71
C GLY A 181 13.18 -12.93 -6.97
N VAL A 182 12.84 -13.88 -7.85
CA VAL A 182 13.75 -14.96 -8.29
C VAL A 182 14.95 -14.38 -9.03
N LYS A 183 14.70 -13.45 -9.96
CA LYS A 183 15.77 -12.77 -10.72
C LYS A 183 16.72 -11.99 -9.80
N GLN A 184 16.19 -11.34 -8.76
CA GLN A 184 16.98 -10.61 -7.76
C GLN A 184 17.69 -11.54 -6.76
N GLY A 185 17.35 -12.83 -6.72
CA GLY A 185 17.89 -13.79 -5.77
C GLY A 185 17.37 -13.61 -4.34
N LEU A 186 16.16 -13.06 -4.18
CA LEU A 186 15.52 -12.89 -2.86
C LEU A 186 14.92 -14.20 -2.33
N PHE A 187 14.54 -15.09 -3.22
CA PHE A 187 14.07 -16.45 -3.01
C PHE A 187 14.21 -17.21 -4.33
N GLY A 188 14.14 -18.54 -4.30
CA GLY A 188 14.06 -19.36 -5.49
C GLY A 188 12.64 -19.81 -5.80
N LEU A 189 12.48 -20.35 -7.00
CA LEU A 189 11.27 -21.04 -7.46
C LEU A 189 11.64 -22.49 -7.81
N GLY A 190 10.77 -23.42 -7.46
CA GLY A 190 10.96 -24.83 -7.81
C GLY A 190 9.80 -25.67 -7.35
N ASP A 191 10.05 -26.94 -7.09
CA ASP A 191 9.01 -27.94 -6.85
C ASP A 191 9.37 -28.85 -5.68
N ILE A 192 8.39 -29.60 -5.18
CA ILE A 192 8.61 -30.68 -4.22
C ILE A 192 8.83 -31.99 -4.98
N GLU A 193 10.03 -32.59 -4.85
CA GLU A 193 10.34 -33.94 -5.36
C GLU A 193 10.68 -34.86 -4.20
N ASP A 194 10.05 -36.05 -4.14
CA ASP A 194 10.25 -37.04 -3.07
C ASP A 194 10.16 -36.44 -1.64
N GLY A 195 9.26 -35.46 -1.46
CA GLY A 195 9.05 -34.76 -0.18
C GLY A 195 10.14 -33.75 0.17
N LYS A 196 11.05 -33.42 -0.75
CA LYS A 196 12.13 -32.44 -0.54
C LYS A 196 11.97 -31.23 -1.47
N PRO A 197 12.23 -30.01 -0.98
CA PRO A 197 12.18 -28.82 -1.82
C PRO A 197 13.37 -28.78 -2.79
N MET A 198 13.09 -28.69 -4.09
CA MET A 198 14.07 -28.66 -5.15
C MET A 198 14.04 -27.30 -5.85
N CYS A 199 15.06 -26.47 -5.64
CA CYS A 199 15.18 -25.17 -6.30
C CYS A 199 15.54 -25.33 -7.77
N ARG A 200 14.68 -24.84 -8.67
CA ARG A 200 14.85 -24.89 -10.13
C ARG A 200 15.39 -23.59 -10.70
N HIS A 201 14.94 -22.47 -10.16
CA HIS A 201 15.30 -21.13 -10.61
C HIS A 201 15.76 -20.27 -9.44
N PHE A 202 16.94 -19.67 -9.57
CA PHE A 202 17.49 -18.70 -8.62
C PHE A 202 18.47 -17.77 -9.34
N LYS A 203 18.32 -16.45 -9.14
CA LYS A 203 19.07 -15.42 -9.89
C LYS A 203 18.99 -15.63 -11.41
N ALA A 204 17.84 -16.09 -11.88
CA ALA A 204 17.58 -16.44 -13.27
C ALA A 204 16.19 -15.95 -13.68
N GLU A 205 15.96 -15.87 -14.99
CA GLU A 205 14.60 -15.71 -15.51
C GLU A 205 13.75 -16.94 -15.13
N SER A 206 12.49 -16.69 -14.80
CA SER A 206 11.53 -17.71 -14.38
C SER A 206 10.11 -17.30 -14.76
N SER A 207 9.22 -18.29 -14.76
CA SER A 207 7.78 -18.12 -14.88
C SER A 207 7.13 -19.03 -13.84
N SER A 208 6.25 -18.47 -13.02
CA SER A 208 5.47 -19.24 -12.05
C SER A 208 4.12 -19.59 -12.64
N GLU A 209 3.70 -20.84 -12.44
CA GLU A 209 2.41 -21.38 -12.86
C GLU A 209 1.34 -21.25 -11.76
N LEU A 210 1.71 -21.03 -10.50
CA LEU A 210 0.83 -20.96 -9.33
C LEU A 210 0.04 -22.26 -9.11
N THR A 211 0.66 -23.38 -9.40
CA THR A 211 0.08 -24.73 -9.35
C THR A 211 0.44 -25.46 -8.06
N GLU A 212 -0.19 -26.61 -7.86
CA GLU A 212 0.10 -27.47 -6.72
C GLU A 212 1.48 -28.12 -6.86
N GLY A 213 2.26 -28.14 -5.79
CA GLY A 213 3.65 -28.64 -5.80
C GLY A 213 4.70 -27.60 -6.18
N GLU A 214 4.33 -26.49 -6.84
CA GLU A 214 5.23 -25.36 -7.10
C GLU A 214 5.46 -24.56 -5.81
N ILE A 215 6.72 -24.27 -5.47
CA ILE A 215 7.14 -23.65 -4.21
C ILE A 215 8.06 -22.45 -4.41
N LEU A 216 7.91 -21.44 -3.55
CA LEU A 216 8.96 -20.48 -3.26
C LEU A 216 9.87 -21.03 -2.18
N ILE A 217 11.18 -20.82 -2.33
CA ILE A 217 12.21 -21.39 -1.46
C ILE A 217 13.10 -20.28 -0.95
N ARG A 218 13.47 -20.33 0.33
CA ARG A 218 14.39 -19.36 0.93
C ARG A 218 15.74 -19.36 0.20
N ALA A 219 16.30 -18.17 -0.01
CA ALA A 219 17.45 -17.98 -0.90
C ALA A 219 18.72 -18.77 -0.51
N ASP A 220 18.94 -18.99 0.78
CA ASP A 220 20.05 -19.76 1.35
C ASP A 220 20.00 -21.26 1.01
N LEU A 221 18.82 -21.77 0.65
CA LEU A 221 18.61 -23.18 0.29
C LEU A 221 18.74 -23.44 -1.21
N CYS A 222 18.81 -22.39 -2.03
CA CYS A 222 19.02 -22.53 -3.47
C CYS A 222 20.49 -22.74 -3.78
N LYS A 223 20.82 -23.94 -4.28
CA LYS A 223 22.15 -24.25 -4.82
C LYS A 223 22.35 -23.45 -6.10
N ILE A 224 23.46 -22.73 -6.20
CA ILE A 224 23.90 -22.10 -7.45
C ILE A 224 24.45 -23.22 -8.33
N PRO A 225 23.89 -23.52 -9.52
CA PRO A 225 24.59 -24.36 -10.48
C PRO A 225 25.81 -23.57 -10.97
N GLU A 226 27.03 -24.08 -10.76
CA GLU A 226 28.29 -23.42 -11.17
C GLU A 226 28.48 -23.28 -12.69
N GLU A 227 27.49 -23.65 -13.51
CA GLU A 227 27.60 -23.63 -14.97
C GLU A 227 26.78 -22.50 -15.59
N ARG A 228 27.27 -21.25 -15.51
CA ARG A 228 27.04 -20.14 -16.47
C ARG A 228 27.61 -18.83 -15.92
N TYR A 229 28.91 -18.80 -15.67
CA TYR A 229 29.65 -17.54 -15.60
C TYR A 229 30.94 -17.72 -16.39
N LYS A 230 30.98 -17.20 -17.61
CA LYS A 230 32.26 -16.91 -18.29
C LYS A 230 32.64 -15.49 -17.87
N PRO A 231 33.68 -15.28 -17.05
CA PRO A 231 34.16 -13.94 -16.78
C PRO A 231 34.76 -13.39 -18.07
N VAL A 232 34.34 -12.20 -18.47
CA VAL A 232 35.11 -11.38 -19.40
C VAL A 232 36.32 -10.91 -18.61
N GLU A 233 37.51 -11.33 -19.07
CA GLU A 233 38.78 -10.81 -18.58
C GLU A 233 38.82 -9.31 -18.85
N ASP A 234 39.06 -8.52 -17.80
CA ASP A 234 39.74 -7.26 -17.99
C ASP A 234 40.87 -7.12 -16.96
N VAL A 235 42.03 -6.85 -17.53
CA VAL A 235 43.33 -6.74 -16.90
C VAL A 235 43.39 -5.42 -16.14
N LEU A 236 43.89 -5.42 -14.90
CA LEU A 236 44.88 -4.45 -14.39
C LEU A 236 45.29 -4.78 -12.96
N THR A 237 46.43 -5.47 -12.88
CA THR A 237 47.53 -5.41 -11.91
C THR A 237 47.40 -4.52 -10.66
N GLY A 238 47.77 -5.09 -9.50
CA GLY A 238 48.30 -4.33 -8.37
C GLY A 238 48.31 -5.06 -7.02
N LYS A 239 49.30 -5.93 -6.79
CA LYS A 239 49.57 -6.63 -5.51
C LYS A 239 49.78 -5.67 -4.33
N LYS A 240 49.37 -6.08 -3.13
CA LYS A 240 50.28 -6.27 -1.96
C LYS A 240 49.63 -7.10 -0.85
N GLU A 241 50.38 -8.10 -0.41
CA GLU A 241 50.12 -9.04 0.68
C GLU A 241 50.34 -8.41 2.06
N PHE A 242 49.70 -8.95 3.11
CA PHE A 242 50.36 -9.28 4.38
C PHE A 242 49.63 -10.45 5.09
N LYS A 243 50.44 -11.41 5.57
CA LYS A 243 50.15 -12.54 6.49
C LYS A 243 50.01 -12.01 7.94
N ASP A 244 49.41 -12.66 8.95
CA ASP A 244 49.51 -14.05 9.43
C ASP A 244 48.30 -14.45 10.34
N LYS A 245 48.02 -15.76 10.35
CA LYS A 245 47.54 -16.71 11.42
C LYS A 245 46.81 -16.15 12.67
N GLU A 246 45.71 -16.72 13.20
CA GLU A 246 45.49 -18.11 13.61
C GLU A 246 44.01 -18.38 14.05
N GLU A 247 43.54 -19.61 13.79
CA GLU A 247 42.47 -20.44 14.42
C GLU A 247 41.07 -19.92 14.86
N VAL A 248 40.11 -20.08 13.94
CA VAL A 248 38.82 -20.82 14.01
C VAL A 248 37.98 -20.82 15.30
N LYS A 249 36.77 -20.22 15.21
CA LYS A 249 35.48 -20.91 15.49
C LYS A 249 34.26 -20.22 14.85
N LYS A 250 33.59 -20.98 13.97
CA LYS A 250 32.30 -20.78 13.25
C LYS A 250 32.28 -19.74 12.13
N GLU A 251 32.46 -20.22 10.90
CA GLU A 251 32.41 -19.44 9.66
C GLU A 251 30.95 -19.20 9.19
N GLU A 252 30.52 -17.93 9.18
CA GLU A 252 29.39 -17.42 8.42
C GLU A 252 29.89 -16.99 7.03
N TYR A 253 29.52 -17.73 5.99
CA TYR A 253 29.90 -17.39 4.62
C TYR A 253 28.95 -16.35 4.01
N GLY A 254 29.41 -15.09 3.98
CA GLY A 254 28.87 -14.01 3.18
C GLY A 254 29.78 -12.79 3.26
N LYS A 255 30.07 -12.11 2.13
CA LYS A 255 30.82 -10.84 2.15
C LYS A 255 30.02 -9.84 3.00
N LYS A 256 30.53 -9.50 4.19
CA LYS A 256 29.96 -8.48 5.07
C LYS A 256 30.67 -7.15 4.85
N TYR A 257 29.89 -6.08 4.78
CA TYR A 257 30.41 -4.71 4.81
C TYR A 257 30.52 -4.27 6.27
N HIS A 258 31.76 -4.13 6.74
CA HIS A 258 32.06 -3.69 8.11
C HIS A 258 32.01 -2.17 8.25
N THR A 259 32.09 -1.45 7.12
CA THR A 259 31.99 0.00 7.02
C THR A 259 31.18 0.36 5.78
N ILE A 260 30.26 1.31 5.91
CA ILE A 260 29.53 1.91 4.79
C ILE A 260 29.64 3.44 4.87
N HIS A 261 30.01 4.06 3.75
CA HIS A 261 30.03 5.52 3.60
C HIS A 261 29.18 5.88 2.39
N LEU A 262 28.06 6.57 2.63
CA LEU A 262 27.08 6.89 1.60
C LEU A 262 26.89 8.41 1.55
N LYS A 263 27.24 9.02 0.41
CA LYS A 263 26.89 10.41 0.08
C LYS A 263 25.75 10.39 -0.93
N LEU A 264 24.58 10.88 -0.55
CA LEU A 264 23.35 10.74 -1.33
C LEU A 264 22.87 12.11 -1.83
N GLY A 265 22.70 12.26 -3.15
CA GLY A 265 21.99 13.39 -3.75
C GLY A 265 20.50 13.10 -3.77
N VAL A 266 19.79 13.41 -2.68
CA VAL A 266 18.38 13.04 -2.50
C VAL A 266 17.47 14.19 -2.96
N PRO A 267 16.53 13.97 -3.89
CA PRO A 267 15.51 14.97 -4.22
C PRO A 267 14.65 15.29 -2.98
N THR A 268 14.25 16.55 -2.81
CA THR A 268 13.51 17.03 -1.61
C THR A 268 12.27 16.20 -1.28
N GLY A 269 11.51 15.76 -2.29
CA GLY A 269 10.31 14.92 -2.13
C GLY A 269 10.56 13.45 -1.78
N LYS A 270 11.82 13.00 -1.74
CA LYS A 270 12.24 11.61 -1.50
C LYS A 270 13.01 11.41 -0.19
N LEU A 271 13.19 12.46 0.59
CA LEU A 271 13.91 12.39 1.88
C LEU A 271 13.25 11.42 2.86
N SER A 272 11.91 11.34 2.86
CA SER A 272 11.15 10.41 3.72
C SER A 272 11.44 8.93 3.42
N ASP A 273 11.75 8.59 2.17
CA ASP A 273 12.12 7.23 1.77
C ASP A 273 13.50 6.86 2.37
N ILE A 274 14.44 7.80 2.43
CA ILE A 274 15.78 7.60 3.02
C ILE A 274 15.71 7.50 4.54
N VAL A 275 14.91 8.35 5.19
CA VAL A 275 14.73 8.31 6.65
C VAL A 275 14.22 6.95 7.11
N ARG A 276 13.38 6.27 6.32
CA ARG A 276 12.88 4.91 6.61
C ARG A 276 13.96 3.82 6.60
N VAL A 277 15.12 4.06 5.96
CA VAL A 277 16.23 3.11 5.88
C VAL A 277 17.16 3.21 7.10
N ILE A 278 17.22 4.36 7.77
CA ILE A 278 18.12 4.63 8.90
C ILE A 278 17.93 3.64 10.07
N PRO A 279 16.69 3.27 10.50
CA PRO A 279 16.49 2.29 11.56
C PRO A 279 17.10 0.92 11.21
N TYR A 280 17.04 0.53 9.93
CA TYR A 280 17.63 -0.71 9.48
C TYR A 280 19.16 -0.68 9.55
N ILE A 281 19.79 0.43 9.16
CA ILE A 281 21.25 0.61 9.30
C ILE A 281 21.65 0.58 10.78
N LYS A 282 20.91 1.27 11.66
CA LYS A 282 21.14 1.24 13.12
C LYS A 282 21.00 -0.16 13.72
N SER A 283 20.19 -1.04 13.13
CA SER A 283 20.09 -2.44 13.56
C SER A 283 21.32 -3.30 13.23
N LYS A 284 22.20 -2.81 12.35
CA LYS A 284 23.39 -3.54 11.85
C LYS A 284 24.71 -2.91 12.26
N PHE A 285 24.72 -1.63 12.67
CA PHE A 285 25.92 -0.87 13.02
C PHE A 285 25.75 -0.19 14.38
N ASN A 286 26.76 -0.33 15.24
CA ASN A 286 26.73 0.21 16.61
C ASN A 286 26.83 1.75 16.66
N LYS A 287 27.33 2.37 15.59
CA LYS A 287 27.41 3.83 15.44
C LYS A 287 26.94 4.20 14.04
N VAL A 288 25.93 5.09 13.99
CA VAL A 288 25.35 5.59 12.75
C VAL A 288 25.14 7.10 12.92
N ASP A 289 26.00 7.88 12.26
CA ASP A 289 25.88 9.33 12.19
C ASP A 289 25.17 9.71 10.89
N VAL A 290 24.18 10.59 10.97
CA VAL A 290 23.41 11.08 9.82
C VAL A 290 23.62 12.58 9.74
N LYS A 291 24.10 13.05 8.59
CA LYS A 291 24.25 14.48 8.29
C LYS A 291 23.26 14.88 7.20
N VAL A 292 22.61 16.02 7.39
CA VAL A 292 21.67 16.60 6.43
C VAL A 292 22.24 17.95 5.99
N GLU A 293 22.34 18.15 4.68
CA GLU A 293 22.78 19.41 4.07
C GLU A 293 21.60 20.00 3.31
N ILE A 294 21.26 21.26 3.61
CA ILE A 294 20.18 21.99 2.96
C ILE A 294 20.80 23.13 2.16
N SER A 295 20.60 23.14 0.84
CA SER A 295 21.01 24.22 -0.04
C SER A 295 19.80 24.76 -0.78
N ALA A 296 19.57 26.06 -0.67
CA ALA A 296 18.53 26.79 -1.39
C ALA A 296 19.21 27.89 -2.21
N VAL A 297 18.95 27.88 -3.52
CA VAL A 297 19.51 28.84 -4.47
C VAL A 297 18.39 29.39 -5.36
N ASN A 298 18.55 30.59 -5.91
CA ASN A 298 17.54 31.26 -6.75
C ASN A 298 16.20 31.52 -6.03
N GLY A 299 16.26 31.99 -4.77
CA GLY A 299 15.11 32.39 -3.96
C GLY A 299 15.52 33.43 -2.92
N GLY A 300 14.57 33.89 -2.09
CA GLY A 300 14.84 34.85 -1.02
C GLY A 300 13.93 34.61 0.18
N MET A 301 14.47 34.80 1.38
CA MET A 301 13.76 34.68 2.66
C MET A 301 14.09 35.92 3.49
N SER A 302 13.11 36.46 4.21
CA SER A 302 13.38 37.55 5.13
C SER A 302 14.22 37.05 6.31
N VAL A 303 15.10 37.90 6.87
CA VAL A 303 15.86 37.56 8.08
C VAL A 303 14.92 37.12 9.21
N PHE A 304 13.77 37.79 9.34
CA PHE A 304 12.73 37.43 10.31
C PHE A 304 12.19 36.01 10.09
N ASP A 305 11.84 35.63 8.85
CA ASP A 305 11.35 34.27 8.58
C ASP A 305 12.44 33.20 8.82
N TYR A 306 13.71 33.53 8.55
CA TYR A 306 14.81 32.62 8.84
C TYR A 306 14.98 32.39 10.35
N GLU A 307 15.04 33.47 11.13
CA GLU A 307 15.22 33.40 12.58
C GLU A 307 13.99 32.79 13.29
N ASP A 308 12.79 33.27 12.98
CA ASP A 308 11.56 32.90 13.71
C ASP A 308 11.01 31.54 13.30
N LYS A 309 11.15 31.15 12.02
CA LYS A 309 10.56 29.88 11.53
C LYS A 309 11.60 28.79 11.35
N ILE A 310 12.74 29.10 10.74
CA ILE A 310 13.73 28.07 10.42
C ILE A 310 14.58 27.75 11.65
N MET A 311 15.19 28.75 12.28
CA MET A 311 16.05 28.55 13.44
C MET A 311 15.28 28.03 14.66
N GLU A 312 14.06 28.52 14.88
CA GLU A 312 13.22 28.01 15.97
C GLU A 312 12.82 26.54 15.76
N ALA A 313 12.48 26.13 14.53
CA ALA A 313 12.18 24.74 14.22
C ALA A 313 13.39 23.81 14.41
N ILE A 314 14.60 24.25 14.01
CA ILE A 314 15.85 23.49 14.21
C ILE A 314 16.13 23.32 15.71
N LYS A 315 15.93 24.39 16.49
CA LYS A 315 16.10 24.38 17.94
C LYS A 315 15.11 23.44 18.63
N GLN A 316 13.84 23.45 18.22
CA GLN A 316 12.80 22.55 18.74
C GLN A 316 13.08 21.08 18.41
N ALA A 317 13.73 20.81 17.27
CA ALA A 317 14.16 19.47 16.89
C ALA A 317 15.42 18.99 17.64
N GLU A 318 15.99 19.83 18.52
CA GLU A 318 17.22 19.58 19.27
C GLU A 318 18.42 19.23 18.36
N VAL A 319 18.44 19.78 17.15
CA VAL A 319 19.51 19.56 16.16
C VAL A 319 20.52 20.71 16.24
N LYS A 320 21.81 20.38 16.23
CA LYS A 320 22.90 21.37 16.18
C LYS A 320 23.29 21.65 14.72
N ILE A 321 23.40 22.93 14.36
CA ILE A 321 23.98 23.35 13.08
C ILE A 321 25.50 23.21 13.18
N GLU A 322 26.10 22.39 12.30
CA GLU A 322 27.54 22.16 12.24
C GLU A 322 28.28 23.21 11.39
N GLU A 323 27.61 23.74 10.36
CA GLU A 323 28.15 24.73 9.41
C GLU A 323 26.99 25.58 8.86
N GLU A 324 27.17 26.90 8.81
CA GLU A 324 26.18 27.88 8.34
C GLU A 324 26.85 28.87 7.39
N GLY A 325 26.25 29.08 6.22
CA GLY A 325 26.66 30.08 5.24
C GLY A 325 25.44 30.84 4.74
N LEU A 326 25.32 32.09 5.15
CA LEU A 326 24.26 33.01 4.72
C LEU A 326 24.91 34.08 3.84
N ASP A 327 24.47 34.16 2.59
CA ASP A 327 24.83 35.23 1.66
C ASP A 327 23.61 36.15 1.52
N GLU A 328 23.81 37.47 1.68
CA GLU A 328 22.77 38.51 1.50
C GLU A 328 22.51 38.88 0.04
#